data_AF-A0A7W6GM40-F1
#
_entry.id   AF-A0A7W6GM40-F1
#
_cell.length_a   1.000
_cell.length_b   1.000
_cell.length_c   1.000
_cell.angle_alpha   90.00
_cell.angle_beta   90.00
_cell.angle_gamma   90.00
#
_symmetry.space_group_name_H-M   'P 1'
#
loop_
_entity.id
_entity.type
_entity.pdbx_description
1 polymer ?
#
loop_
_entity_poly.entity_id
_entity_poly.type
_entity_poly.pdbx_seq_one_letter_code
_entity_poly.pdbx_strand_id
1 'polypeptide(L)'
;MRYRRSACALLAAMMAASGCASPPAAPEAAPPPAPGAERLFVPADFTPPTLVETAEFKLVPLGPDLVKVDYDAYMSSIEHLQTTFSRSTSWPHKAISDADAMADMESEQARFQSRKSFAYAVLTPDGKRERGSVYVSPSPVPPYDAMVRLWVTKADYDAGFDAELYQWVTRWVQADWPFRNVAYPGRAIDWATWDAMVAAGKAGD
;
A
#
# COMPACT_ATOMS: atom_id res chain seq x y z
N MET A 1 -20.64 -0.89 30.75
CA MET A 1 -20.58 0.15 31.79
C MET A 1 -21.46 1.31 31.37
N ARG A 2 -22.50 1.60 32.15
CA ARG A 2 -23.54 2.62 31.89
C ARG A 2 -23.17 3.89 32.67
N TYR A 3 -23.45 5.07 32.14
CA TYR A 3 -23.71 6.24 32.98
C TYR A 3 -24.91 7.02 32.45
N ARG A 4 -25.88 7.23 33.35
CA ARG A 4 -27.17 7.93 33.19
C ARG A 4 -27.43 8.63 34.53
N ARG A 5 -27.59 9.96 34.57
CA ARG A 5 -28.29 10.77 35.60
C ARG A 5 -28.67 12.11 34.94
N SER A 6 -29.94 12.37 34.65
CA SER A 6 -31.03 12.90 35.49
C SER A 6 -30.92 14.41 35.82
N ALA A 7 -32.02 15.11 35.52
CA ALA A 7 -32.22 16.55 35.47
C ALA A 7 -32.48 17.23 36.82
N CYS A 8 -32.30 18.56 36.88
CA CYS A 8 -33.08 19.46 37.74
C CYS A 8 -33.10 20.88 37.14
N ALA A 9 -34.26 21.51 37.14
CA ALA A 9 -34.57 22.80 36.52
C ALA A 9 -34.29 23.99 37.45
N LEU A 10 -33.96 25.15 36.87
CA LEU A 10 -34.11 26.47 37.49
C LEU A 10 -34.32 27.52 36.36
N LEU A 11 -35.47 28.20 36.38
CA LEU A 11 -35.76 29.37 35.56
C LEU A 11 -34.99 30.59 36.07
N ALA A 12 -34.44 31.40 35.15
CA ALA A 12 -34.11 32.80 35.39
C ALA A 12 -34.16 33.59 34.07
N ALA A 13 -34.52 34.87 34.22
CA ALA A 13 -35.13 35.77 33.25
C ALA A 13 -34.24 36.25 32.07
N MET A 14 -34.95 36.67 31.01
CA MET A 14 -34.47 37.32 29.80
C MET A 14 -33.77 38.65 30.07
N MET A 15 -32.62 38.87 29.41
CA MET A 15 -32.24 40.18 28.87
C MET A 15 -31.71 39.97 27.44
N ALA A 16 -32.38 40.61 26.49
CA ALA A 16 -32.01 40.62 25.08
C ALA A 16 -30.87 41.63 24.88
N ALA A 17 -29.69 41.12 24.50
CA ALA A 17 -28.64 41.92 23.88
C ALA A 17 -28.55 41.51 22.42
N SER A 18 -29.04 42.37 21.52
CA SER A 18 -28.88 42.24 20.08
C SER A 18 -27.41 42.41 19.71
N GLY A 19 -26.67 41.30 19.66
CA GLY A 19 -25.39 41.20 18.97
C GLY A 19 -25.62 40.57 17.59
N CYS A 20 -25.30 41.30 16.52
CA CYS A 20 -25.19 40.73 15.19
C CYS A 20 -24.03 39.72 15.19
N ALA A 21 -24.32 38.44 15.38
CA ALA A 21 -23.34 37.37 15.20
C ALA A 21 -23.23 37.07 13.70
N SER A 22 -22.08 37.43 13.10
CA SER A 22 -21.72 36.98 11.76
C SER A 22 -21.59 35.45 11.74
N PRO A 23 -22.03 34.77 10.68
CA PRO A 23 -21.84 33.32 10.55
C PRO A 23 -20.35 32.98 10.45
N PRO A 24 -19.91 31.80 10.96
CA PRO A 24 -18.54 31.34 10.77
C PRO A 24 -18.27 31.15 9.28
N ALA A 25 -17.16 31.70 8.79
CA ALA A 25 -16.70 31.49 7.44
C ALA A 25 -16.49 30.00 7.19
N ALA A 26 -17.03 29.50 6.07
CA ALA A 26 -16.74 28.16 5.58
C ALA A 26 -15.22 27.98 5.42
N PRO A 27 -14.67 26.76 5.63
CA PRO A 27 -13.24 26.53 5.43
C PRO A 27 -12.89 26.89 3.98
N GLU A 28 -12.00 27.85 3.84
CA GLU A 28 -11.45 28.29 2.55
C GLU A 28 -10.81 27.08 1.89
N ALA A 29 -11.36 26.68 0.73
CA ALA A 29 -10.81 25.59 -0.04
C ALA A 29 -9.36 25.94 -0.41
N ALA A 30 -8.43 25.02 -0.11
CA ALA A 30 -7.03 25.20 -0.41
C ALA A 30 -6.84 25.59 -1.90
N PRO A 31 -5.93 26.52 -2.21
CA PRO A 31 -5.72 26.96 -3.58
C PRO A 31 -5.32 25.77 -4.47
N PRO A 32 -5.73 25.77 -5.75
CA PRO A 32 -5.37 24.70 -6.67
C PRO A 32 -3.84 24.62 -6.79
N PRO A 33 -3.26 23.41 -6.90
CA PRO A 33 -1.82 23.25 -7.01
C PRO A 33 -1.29 24.01 -8.23
N ALA A 34 -0.13 24.64 -8.08
CA ALA A 34 0.55 25.35 -9.15
C ALA A 34 0.78 24.40 -10.36
N PRO A 35 0.59 24.87 -11.61
CA PRO A 35 0.85 24.06 -12.79
C PRO A 35 2.33 23.66 -12.83
N GLY A 36 2.59 22.35 -12.81
CA GLY A 36 3.94 21.77 -12.88
C GLY A 36 4.49 21.16 -11.58
N ALA A 37 3.77 21.22 -10.46
CA ALA A 37 4.11 20.41 -9.29
C ALA A 37 3.69 18.96 -9.56
N GLU A 38 4.66 18.04 -9.74
CA GLU A 38 4.36 16.60 -9.75
C GLU A 38 3.52 16.27 -8.51
N ARG A 39 2.31 15.76 -8.75
CA ARG A 39 1.44 15.35 -7.65
C ARG A 39 2.13 14.19 -6.94
N LEU A 40 2.52 14.42 -5.69
CA LEU A 40 3.11 13.37 -4.85
C LEU A 40 2.15 12.17 -4.79
N PHE A 41 2.71 10.96 -4.87
CA PHE A 41 1.92 9.72 -4.79
C PHE A 41 1.17 9.61 -3.45
N VAL A 42 1.82 10.05 -2.37
CA VAL A 42 1.24 10.16 -1.03
C VAL A 42 1.45 11.58 -0.50
N PRO A 43 0.56 12.11 0.37
CA PRO A 43 0.68 13.44 0.96
C PRO A 43 2.06 13.68 1.59
N ALA A 44 2.58 14.91 1.58
CA ALA A 44 3.93 15.19 2.06
C ALA A 44 4.13 14.86 3.56
N ASP A 45 3.07 14.98 4.35
CA ASP A 45 3.00 14.70 5.78
C ASP A 45 2.71 13.22 6.11
N PHE A 46 2.35 12.41 5.11
CA PHE A 46 2.20 10.97 5.29
C PHE A 46 3.56 10.33 5.55
N THR A 47 3.66 9.49 6.59
CA THR A 47 4.87 8.72 6.88
C THR A 47 4.62 7.25 6.52
N PRO A 48 5.17 6.75 5.38
CA PRO A 48 5.07 5.35 5.02
C PRO A 48 5.65 4.48 6.15
N PRO A 49 4.96 3.41 6.58
CA PRO A 49 5.48 2.52 7.61
C PRO A 49 6.84 1.96 7.21
N THR A 50 7.80 1.93 8.13
CA THR A 50 9.12 1.32 7.94
C THR A 50 9.29 0.01 8.74
N LEU A 51 8.30 -0.28 9.59
CA LEU A 51 8.15 -1.56 10.28
C LEU A 51 6.67 -1.73 10.61
N VAL A 52 6.11 -2.90 10.28
CA VAL A 52 4.81 -3.34 10.77
C VAL A 52 4.97 -4.73 11.37
N GLU A 53 4.58 -4.93 12.62
CA GLU A 53 4.71 -6.20 13.31
C GLU A 53 3.34 -6.83 13.58
N THR A 54 3.25 -8.12 13.32
CA THR A 54 2.10 -8.97 13.66
C THR A 54 2.59 -10.19 14.43
N ALA A 55 1.66 -11.02 14.93
CA ALA A 55 2.04 -12.29 15.55
C ALA A 55 2.68 -13.28 14.56
N GLU A 56 2.40 -13.16 13.26
CA GLU A 56 2.72 -14.18 12.24
C GLU A 56 3.80 -13.76 11.25
N PHE A 57 4.02 -12.46 11.09
CA PHE A 57 5.01 -11.89 10.18
C PHE A 57 5.29 -10.42 10.52
N LYS A 58 6.31 -9.86 9.88
CA LYS A 58 6.55 -8.41 9.87
C LYS A 58 6.77 -7.90 8.45
N LEU A 59 6.39 -6.65 8.22
CA LEU A 59 6.70 -5.92 6.99
C LEU A 59 7.86 -4.96 7.25
N VAL A 60 8.86 -5.00 6.38
CA VAL A 60 9.98 -4.05 6.36
C VAL A 60 10.23 -3.61 4.91
N PRO A 61 10.62 -2.35 4.64
CA PRO A 61 10.94 -1.90 3.30
C PRO A 61 12.03 -2.77 2.65
N LEU A 62 11.86 -3.10 1.37
CA LEU A 62 12.92 -3.74 0.59
C LEU A 62 14.12 -2.80 0.43
N GLY A 63 15.31 -3.38 0.49
CA GLY A 63 16.57 -2.66 0.39
C GLY A 63 17.78 -3.60 0.49
N PRO A 64 19.01 -3.07 0.31
CA PRO A 64 20.23 -3.88 0.21
C PRO A 64 20.44 -4.88 1.35
N ASP A 65 20.03 -4.53 2.58
CA ASP A 65 20.17 -5.40 3.76
C ASP A 65 19.36 -6.71 3.65
N LEU A 66 18.35 -6.76 2.78
CA LEU A 66 17.49 -7.92 2.59
C LEU A 66 17.81 -8.71 1.31
N VAL A 67 18.78 -8.27 0.50
CA VAL A 67 19.05 -8.84 -0.84
C VAL A 67 19.14 -10.37 -0.83
N LYS A 68 19.85 -10.95 0.16
CA LYS A 68 20.00 -12.39 0.25
C LYS A 68 18.69 -13.08 0.63
N VAL A 69 17.93 -12.48 1.54
CA VAL A 69 16.69 -13.07 2.07
C VAL A 69 15.61 -13.06 1.00
N ASP A 70 15.48 -11.97 0.25
CA ASP A 70 14.56 -11.85 -0.89
C ASP A 70 14.99 -12.77 -2.04
N TYR A 71 16.27 -12.78 -2.40
CA TYR A 71 16.82 -13.67 -3.43
C TYR A 71 16.50 -15.14 -3.14
N ASP A 72 16.78 -15.60 -1.93
CA ASP A 72 16.49 -16.98 -1.53
C ASP A 72 14.98 -17.28 -1.62
N ALA A 73 14.12 -16.31 -1.30
CA ALA A 73 12.66 -16.45 -1.35
C ALA A 73 12.13 -16.57 -2.78
N TYR A 74 12.42 -15.63 -3.69
CA TYR A 74 11.88 -15.71 -5.05
C TYR A 74 12.55 -16.83 -5.87
N MET A 75 13.83 -17.15 -5.62
CA MET A 75 14.51 -18.25 -6.32
C MET A 75 13.95 -19.64 -5.95
N SER A 76 13.45 -19.80 -4.72
CA SER A 76 12.76 -21.02 -4.32
C SER A 76 11.41 -21.22 -5.02
N SER A 77 10.90 -20.18 -5.70
CA SER A 77 9.51 -20.09 -6.12
C SER A 77 9.34 -19.72 -7.60
N ILE A 78 10.36 -19.97 -8.44
CA ILE A 78 10.39 -19.46 -9.82
C ILE A 78 9.13 -19.79 -10.62
N GLU A 79 8.81 -21.06 -10.83
CA GLU A 79 7.65 -21.46 -11.65
C GLU A 79 6.33 -20.94 -11.09
N HIS A 80 6.21 -20.89 -9.76
CA HIS A 80 5.06 -20.32 -9.08
C HIS A 80 4.89 -18.84 -9.41
N LEU A 81 5.93 -18.03 -9.17
CA LEU A 81 5.88 -16.58 -9.37
C LEU A 81 5.73 -16.20 -10.85
N GLN A 82 6.38 -16.95 -11.75
CA GLN A 82 6.19 -16.81 -13.19
C GLN A 82 4.75 -17.05 -13.62
N THR A 83 4.00 -17.90 -12.92
CA THR A 83 2.61 -18.21 -13.23
C THR A 83 1.63 -17.25 -12.56
N THR A 84 1.84 -16.94 -11.28
CA THR A 84 0.83 -16.28 -10.44
C THR A 84 1.04 -14.78 -10.26
N PHE A 85 2.28 -14.30 -10.38
CA PHE A 85 2.64 -12.93 -10.06
C PHE A 85 3.17 -12.16 -11.29
N SER A 86 4.35 -12.55 -11.81
CA SER A 86 4.98 -11.83 -12.92
C SER A 86 4.33 -12.16 -14.27
N ARG A 87 3.70 -13.35 -14.38
CA ARG A 87 3.08 -13.84 -15.62
C ARG A 87 4.05 -13.82 -16.81
N SER A 88 5.33 -14.02 -16.52
CA SER A 88 6.43 -13.92 -17.48
C SER A 88 7.61 -14.77 -17.01
N THR A 89 8.37 -15.31 -17.96
CA THR A 89 9.63 -16.02 -17.68
C THR A 89 10.81 -15.08 -17.48
N SER A 90 10.63 -13.77 -17.69
CA SER A 90 11.67 -12.76 -17.49
C SER A 90 12.01 -12.53 -16.03
N TRP A 91 11.10 -12.84 -15.10
CA TRP A 91 11.40 -12.78 -13.67
C TRP A 91 10.46 -13.71 -12.86
N PRO A 92 10.96 -14.37 -11.80
CA PRO A 92 12.37 -14.58 -11.52
C PRO A 92 12.92 -15.67 -12.47
N HIS A 93 14.24 -15.76 -12.64
CA HIS A 93 14.87 -16.84 -13.41
C HIS A 93 16.26 -17.19 -12.87
N LYS A 94 16.72 -18.42 -13.14
CA LYS A 94 17.99 -18.94 -12.58
C LYS A 94 19.24 -18.15 -12.95
N ALA A 95 19.18 -17.31 -13.99
CA ALA A 95 20.30 -16.50 -14.46
C ALA A 95 20.41 -15.11 -13.79
N ILE A 96 19.56 -14.75 -12.81
CA ILE A 96 19.73 -13.48 -12.08
C ILE A 96 21.01 -13.58 -11.26
N SER A 97 21.93 -12.63 -11.49
CA SER A 97 23.18 -12.54 -10.76
C SER A 97 22.98 -11.85 -9.41
N ASP A 98 23.92 -12.05 -8.48
CA ASP A 98 23.95 -11.33 -7.20
C ASP A 98 23.99 -9.80 -7.41
N ALA A 99 24.65 -9.34 -8.48
CA ALA A 99 24.74 -7.93 -8.85
C ALA A 99 23.38 -7.37 -9.32
N ASP A 100 22.64 -8.13 -10.14
CA ASP A 100 21.30 -7.74 -10.58
C ASP A 100 20.31 -7.72 -9.41
N ALA A 101 20.42 -8.70 -8.50
CA ALA A 101 19.60 -8.75 -7.30
C ALA A 101 19.88 -7.56 -6.35
N MET A 102 21.16 -7.20 -6.18
CA MET A 102 21.52 -6.00 -5.42
C MET A 102 21.00 -4.73 -6.07
N ALA A 103 21.16 -4.60 -7.39
CA ALA A 103 20.69 -3.42 -8.12
C ALA A 103 19.16 -3.25 -8.02
N ASP A 104 18.39 -4.35 -8.01
CA ASP A 104 16.95 -4.29 -7.78
C ASP A 104 16.61 -3.77 -6.37
N MET A 105 17.30 -4.26 -5.34
CA MET A 105 17.13 -3.79 -3.96
C MET A 105 17.51 -2.31 -3.77
N GLU A 106 18.60 -1.86 -4.38
CA GLU A 106 18.97 -0.44 -4.40
C GLU A 106 17.90 0.41 -5.10
N SER A 107 17.33 -0.12 -6.19
CA SER A 107 16.24 0.53 -6.92
C SER A 107 14.97 0.65 -6.07
N GLU A 108 14.58 -0.41 -5.36
CA GLU A 108 13.43 -0.39 -4.45
C GLU A 108 13.64 0.59 -3.29
N GLN A 109 14.83 0.59 -2.68
CA GLN A 109 15.16 1.55 -1.63
C GLN A 109 15.08 3.00 -2.14
N ALA A 110 15.63 3.29 -3.31
CA ALA A 110 15.56 4.61 -3.92
C ALA A 110 14.12 5.04 -4.24
N ARG A 111 13.28 4.12 -4.74
CA ARG A 111 11.84 4.37 -4.98
C ARG A 111 11.09 4.67 -3.69
N PHE A 112 11.39 3.93 -2.62
CA PHE A 112 10.82 4.15 -1.29
C PHE A 112 11.19 5.53 -0.73
N GLN A 113 12.48 5.87 -0.73
CA GLN A 113 13.00 7.14 -0.23
C GLN A 113 12.47 8.34 -1.02
N SER A 114 12.31 8.18 -2.33
CA SER A 114 11.74 9.21 -3.21
C SER A 114 10.20 9.20 -3.26
N ARG A 115 9.55 8.34 -2.45
CA ARG A 115 8.08 8.25 -2.31
C ARG A 115 7.36 7.96 -3.64
N LYS A 116 8.03 7.26 -4.56
CA LYS A 116 7.49 6.88 -5.88
C LYS A 116 6.69 5.58 -5.83
N SER A 117 7.14 4.64 -5.02
CA SER A 117 6.44 3.39 -4.69
C SER A 117 7.03 2.83 -3.40
N PHE A 118 6.29 1.92 -2.77
CA PHE A 118 6.68 1.31 -1.50
C PHE A 118 6.61 -0.20 -1.63
N ALA A 119 7.78 -0.83 -1.54
CA ALA A 119 7.91 -2.29 -1.59
C ALA A 119 8.36 -2.80 -0.22
N TYR A 120 7.73 -3.88 0.24
CA TYR A 120 7.90 -4.44 1.57
C TYR A 120 8.17 -5.94 1.48
N ALA A 121 9.25 -6.39 2.13
CA ALA A 121 9.44 -7.80 2.42
C ALA A 121 8.46 -8.24 3.52
N VAL A 122 7.82 -9.38 3.32
CA VAL A 122 6.98 -10.07 4.31
C VAL A 122 7.85 -11.12 5.00
N LEU A 123 8.45 -10.75 6.12
CA LEU A 123 9.37 -11.62 6.83
C LEU A 123 8.65 -12.47 7.88
N THR A 124 9.20 -13.64 8.19
CA THR A 124 8.89 -14.35 9.44
C THR A 124 9.11 -13.42 10.66
N PRO A 125 8.46 -13.68 11.81
CA PRO A 125 8.60 -12.79 12.98
C PRO A 125 10.07 -12.60 13.41
N ASP A 126 10.87 -13.66 13.35
CA ASP A 126 12.30 -13.63 13.64
C ASP A 126 13.15 -12.94 12.56
N GLY A 127 12.57 -12.57 11.42
CA GLY A 127 13.24 -11.88 10.32
C GLY A 127 14.18 -12.73 9.47
N LYS A 128 14.25 -14.03 9.71
CA LYS A 128 15.28 -14.89 9.07
C LYS A 128 14.90 -15.35 7.67
N ARG A 129 13.62 -15.31 7.32
CA ARG A 129 13.11 -15.79 6.04
C ARG A 129 12.04 -14.85 5.51
N GLU A 130 12.09 -14.58 4.22
CA GLU A 130 11.00 -13.92 3.52
C GLU A 130 9.96 -14.94 3.06
N ARG A 131 8.70 -14.60 3.32
CA ARG A 131 7.51 -15.37 2.97
C ARG A 131 6.85 -14.86 1.70
N GLY A 132 7.21 -13.65 1.27
CA GLY A 132 6.55 -12.93 0.19
C GLY A 132 6.92 -11.44 0.19
N SER A 133 6.38 -10.69 -0.75
CA SER A 133 6.54 -9.24 -0.80
C SER A 133 5.23 -8.53 -1.14
N VAL A 134 5.09 -7.27 -0.71
CA VAL A 134 3.93 -6.39 -0.95
C VAL A 134 4.42 -5.09 -1.60
N TYR A 135 3.78 -4.71 -2.70
CA TYR A 135 4.11 -3.51 -3.48
C TYR A 135 2.91 -2.58 -3.52
N VAL A 136 3.12 -1.34 -3.12
CA VAL A 136 2.14 -0.24 -3.17
C VAL A 136 2.68 0.82 -4.12
N SER A 137 2.03 1.02 -5.27
CA SER A 137 2.48 1.94 -6.32
C SER A 137 1.31 2.74 -6.90
N PRO A 138 1.55 3.87 -7.58
CA PRO A 138 0.52 4.56 -8.34
C PRO A 138 -0.19 3.61 -9.30
N SER A 139 -1.50 3.74 -9.43
CA SER A 139 -2.23 3.00 -10.44
C SER A 139 -2.08 3.68 -11.81
N PRO A 140 -1.82 2.93 -12.89
CA PRO A 140 -1.90 3.45 -14.26
C PRO A 140 -3.34 3.52 -14.79
N VAL A 141 -4.33 3.06 -14.02
CA VAL A 141 -5.74 2.96 -14.41
C VAL A 141 -6.59 3.85 -13.52
N PRO A 142 -7.25 4.91 -14.06
CA PRO A 142 -8.28 5.64 -13.33
C PRO A 142 -9.53 4.78 -13.07
N PRO A 143 -10.29 5.00 -11.97
CA PRO A 143 -10.13 6.04 -10.96
C PRO A 143 -9.30 5.58 -9.75
N TYR A 144 -8.46 4.54 -9.89
CA TYR A 144 -7.67 4.05 -8.77
C TYR A 144 -6.52 5.00 -8.43
N ASP A 145 -6.34 5.29 -7.14
CA ASP A 145 -5.23 6.10 -6.63
C ASP A 145 -3.95 5.25 -6.57
N ALA A 146 -4.09 4.00 -6.16
CA ALA A 146 -3.00 3.06 -5.98
C ALA A 146 -3.34 1.67 -6.54
N MET A 147 -2.31 0.94 -6.90
CA MET A 147 -2.34 -0.48 -7.20
C MET A 147 -1.49 -1.19 -6.15
N VAL A 148 -2.05 -2.24 -5.56
CA VAL A 148 -1.35 -3.12 -4.63
C VAL A 148 -1.19 -4.49 -5.25
N ARG A 149 0.06 -4.96 -5.29
CA ARG A 149 0.41 -6.30 -5.76
C ARG A 149 1.15 -7.02 -4.64
N LEU A 150 0.99 -8.33 -4.56
CA LEU A 150 1.69 -9.15 -3.58
C LEU A 150 1.97 -10.53 -4.17
N TRP A 151 3.00 -11.17 -3.64
CA TRP A 151 3.30 -12.58 -3.86
C TRP A 151 3.75 -13.21 -2.56
N VAL A 152 3.66 -14.53 -2.50
CA VAL A 152 4.26 -15.35 -1.44
C VAL A 152 5.11 -16.45 -2.06
N THR A 153 6.03 -17.03 -1.28
CA THR A 153 6.78 -18.20 -1.75
C THR A 153 5.82 -19.35 -2.05
N LYS A 154 6.22 -20.28 -2.92
CA LYS A 154 5.42 -21.49 -3.21
C LYS A 154 5.08 -22.27 -1.95
N ALA A 155 6.02 -22.37 -1.02
CA ALA A 155 5.82 -23.07 0.25
C ALA A 155 4.76 -22.38 1.14
N ASP A 156 4.82 -21.04 1.24
CA ASP A 156 3.83 -20.27 2.02
C ASP A 156 2.46 -20.24 1.30
N TYR A 157 2.43 -20.24 -0.04
CA TYR A 157 1.21 -20.40 -0.82
C TYR A 157 0.51 -21.73 -0.51
N ASP A 158 1.25 -22.84 -0.58
CA ASP A 158 0.73 -24.18 -0.30
C ASP A 158 0.24 -24.33 1.16
N ALA A 159 0.81 -23.55 2.08
CA ALA A 159 0.39 -23.48 3.47
C ALA A 159 -0.85 -22.60 3.70
N GLY A 160 -1.39 -21.94 2.67
CA GLY A 160 -2.58 -21.09 2.75
C GLY A 160 -2.31 -19.61 3.09
N PHE A 161 -1.05 -19.22 3.25
CA PHE A 161 -0.69 -17.88 3.72
C PHE A 161 -1.02 -16.77 2.71
N ASP A 162 -1.06 -17.06 1.40
CA ASP A 162 -1.37 -16.06 0.37
C ASP A 162 -2.73 -15.38 0.62
N ALA A 163 -3.75 -16.18 0.95
CA ALA A 163 -5.10 -15.68 1.22
C ALA A 163 -5.16 -14.86 2.51
N GLU A 164 -4.43 -15.29 3.55
CA GLU A 164 -4.34 -14.60 4.84
C GLU A 164 -3.62 -13.24 4.69
N LEU A 165 -2.48 -13.25 3.99
CA LEU A 165 -1.72 -12.04 3.69
C LEU A 165 -2.54 -11.07 2.85
N TYR A 166 -3.24 -11.55 1.81
CA TYR A 166 -4.08 -10.68 0.99
C TYR A 166 -5.16 -9.97 1.82
N GLN A 167 -5.91 -10.72 2.64
CA GLN A 167 -6.93 -10.13 3.50
C GLN A 167 -6.35 -9.13 4.51
N TRP A 168 -5.18 -9.45 5.08
CA TRP A 168 -4.51 -8.56 6.01
C TRP A 168 -4.03 -7.28 5.31
N VAL A 169 -3.38 -7.39 4.15
CA VAL A 169 -2.87 -6.24 3.37
C VAL A 169 -4.02 -5.33 2.94
N THR A 170 -5.17 -5.89 2.54
CA THR A 170 -6.34 -5.06 2.21
C THR A 170 -6.80 -4.23 3.40
N ARG A 171 -6.88 -4.82 4.60
CA ARG A 171 -7.26 -4.09 5.83
C ARG A 171 -6.21 -3.05 6.22
N TRP A 172 -4.94 -3.41 6.15
CA TRP A 172 -3.82 -2.51 6.46
C TRP A 172 -3.80 -1.30 5.53
N VAL A 173 -3.92 -1.52 4.21
CA VAL A 173 -4.00 -0.42 3.23
C VAL A 173 -5.23 0.45 3.46
N GLN A 174 -6.39 -0.14 3.75
CA GLN A 174 -7.60 0.63 4.03
C GLN A 174 -7.49 1.48 5.31
N ALA A 175 -6.80 1.00 6.34
CA ALA A 175 -6.72 1.68 7.63
C ALA A 175 -5.61 2.73 7.68
N ASP A 176 -4.44 2.40 7.12
CA ASP A 176 -3.21 3.14 7.41
C ASP A 176 -2.71 3.96 6.21
N TRP A 177 -3.23 3.73 5.00
CA TRP A 177 -2.80 4.45 3.80
C TRP A 177 -3.82 5.51 3.36
N PRO A 178 -3.38 6.61 2.71
CA PRO A 178 -4.22 7.77 2.40
C PRO A 178 -5.09 7.57 1.14
N PHE A 179 -5.17 6.35 0.60
CA PHE A 179 -5.84 6.08 -0.67
C PHE A 179 -7.34 5.89 -0.50
N ARG A 180 -8.12 6.32 -1.49
CA ARG A 180 -9.58 6.13 -1.52
C ARG A 180 -9.96 4.92 -2.36
N ASN A 181 -9.34 4.78 -3.54
CA ASN A 181 -9.60 3.72 -4.49
C ASN A 181 -8.32 2.91 -4.73
N VAL A 182 -8.30 1.65 -4.30
CA VAL A 182 -7.12 0.78 -4.46
C VAL A 182 -7.47 -0.42 -5.35
N ALA A 183 -6.68 -0.62 -6.40
CA ALA A 183 -6.76 -1.81 -7.24
C ALA A 183 -5.92 -2.94 -6.65
N TYR A 184 -6.44 -4.17 -6.74
CA TYR A 184 -5.69 -5.40 -6.42
C TYR A 184 -5.72 -6.36 -7.62
N PRO A 185 -4.89 -6.11 -8.66
CA PRO A 185 -4.84 -6.94 -9.85
C PRO A 185 -4.37 -8.37 -9.54
N GLY A 186 -4.95 -9.35 -10.22
CA GLY A 186 -4.74 -10.77 -9.92
C GLY A 186 -5.37 -11.25 -8.62
N ARG A 187 -6.17 -10.39 -7.97
CA ARG A 187 -6.91 -10.68 -6.74
C ARG A 187 -8.36 -10.24 -6.90
N ALA A 188 -8.71 -9.02 -6.49
CA ALA A 188 -10.07 -8.47 -6.65
C ALA A 188 -10.45 -8.18 -8.11
N ILE A 189 -9.46 -7.95 -8.96
CA ILE A 189 -9.63 -7.73 -10.40
C ILE A 189 -8.80 -8.80 -11.10
N ASP A 190 -9.41 -9.65 -11.92
CA ASP A 190 -8.67 -10.65 -12.68
C ASP A 190 -7.71 -9.99 -13.68
N TRP A 191 -6.68 -10.73 -14.07
CA TRP A 191 -5.61 -10.20 -14.91
C TRP A 191 -6.07 -9.75 -16.30
N ALA A 192 -7.01 -10.49 -16.92
CA ALA A 192 -7.48 -10.13 -18.26
C ALA A 192 -8.26 -8.80 -18.23
N THR A 193 -9.12 -8.63 -17.22
CA THR A 193 -9.82 -7.37 -16.97
C THR A 193 -8.85 -6.23 -16.70
N TRP A 194 -7.85 -6.45 -15.83
CA TRP A 194 -6.86 -5.42 -15.50
C TRP A 194 -6.02 -5.00 -16.71
N ASP A 195 -5.52 -5.96 -17.49
CA ASP A 195 -4.69 -5.69 -18.67
C ASP A 195 -5.49 -4.91 -19.74
N ALA A 196 -6.77 -5.22 -19.91
CA ALA A 196 -7.65 -4.47 -20.80
C ALA A 196 -7.85 -3.02 -20.33
N MET A 197 -8.00 -2.79 -19.02
CA MET A 197 -8.08 -1.43 -18.47
C MET A 197 -6.78 -0.64 -18.69
N VAL A 198 -5.61 -1.27 -18.48
CA VAL A 198 -4.30 -0.65 -18.74
C VAL A 198 -4.14 -0.30 -20.21
N ALA A 199 -4.51 -1.20 -21.12
CA ALA A 199 -4.43 -0.97 -22.55
C ALA A 199 -5.35 0.18 -23.01
N ALA A 200 -6.57 0.24 -22.48
CA ALA A 200 -7.52 1.31 -22.77
C ALA A 200 -7.02 2.69 -22.29
N GLY A 201 -6.39 2.76 -21.11
CA GLY A 201 -5.79 3.99 -20.61
C GLY A 201 -4.69 4.53 -21.53
N LYS A 202 -3.82 3.67 -22.03
CA LYS A 202 -2.72 4.04 -22.94
C LYS A 202 -3.17 4.50 -24.33
N ALA A 203 -4.36 4.08 -24.78
CA ALA A 203 -4.89 4.45 -26.09
C ALA A 203 -5.63 5.80 -26.09
N GLY A 204 -5.92 6.35 -24.90
CA GLY A 204 -6.62 7.62 -24.71
C GLY A 204 -5.73 8.83 -24.41
N ASP A 205 -4.42 8.61 -24.22
CA ASP A 205 -3.38 9.63 -24.06
C ASP A 205 -2.70 9.96 -25.39
#